data_AF-A0A022QNN0-F1
#
_entry.id   AF-A0A022QNN0-F1
#
_cell.length_a   1.000
_cell.length_b   1.000
_cell.length_c   1.000
_cell.angle_alpha   90.00
_cell.angle_beta   90.00
_cell.angle_gamma   90.00
#
_symmetry.space_group_name_H-M   'P 1'
#
loop_
_entity.id
_entity.type
_entity.pdbx_description
1 polymer ?
#
loop_
_entity_poly.entity_id
_entity_poly.type
_entity_poly.pdbx_seq_one_letter_code
_entity_poly.pdbx_strand_id
1 'polypeptide(L)'
;MLKSAIFGRKKTSAAAATTAFSEFYNNWISTLTTTLLPQLRRSLSSTSVSPSLLSIQVEGMHHHFQSYYAALDQAAAADAAHCLYPEWRNSLERPFLWLGDFHPYLFTNLLRSFLDDQDSSEEEDNDDYNSSAAAVKAALGKPWHVAVAWRSPSKDLTSKVDQIECGLRLMVPALAARLRHAQARFVKRVGAEWGINAGVKAAVEEAMAAEMDELVGVVVDANRLRRSVLADVLTATSVYQAAVFLEAVAGFFAGFRDEKLLKEFNDCGKNID
;
A
#
# COMPACT_ATOMS: atom_id res chain seq x y z
N MET A 1 8.95 31.74 30.04
CA MET A 1 8.40 32.11 28.72
C MET A 1 9.00 31.35 27.52
N LEU A 2 10.14 30.62 27.64
CA LEU A 2 10.73 29.89 26.50
C LEU A 2 9.97 28.65 26.01
N LYS A 3 9.20 27.95 26.88
CA LYS A 3 8.56 26.69 26.50
C LYS A 3 7.39 26.87 25.51
N SER A 4 6.60 27.93 25.64
CA SER A 4 5.46 28.21 24.72
C SER A 4 5.91 28.42 23.27
N ALA A 5 7.07 29.06 23.07
CA ALA A 5 7.65 29.29 21.74
C ALA A 5 8.15 27.99 21.07
N ILE A 6 8.67 27.03 21.85
CA ILE A 6 9.15 25.74 21.36
C ILE A 6 7.98 24.85 20.91
N PHE A 7 6.86 24.86 21.65
CA PHE A 7 5.66 24.10 21.29
C PHE A 7 4.88 24.69 20.12
N GLY A 8 4.81 26.03 20.00
CA GLY A 8 4.31 26.67 18.79
C GLY A 8 5.12 26.26 17.56
N ARG A 9 6.44 26.11 17.71
CA ARG A 9 7.37 25.69 16.65
C ARG A 9 7.24 24.20 16.28
N LYS A 10 7.02 23.32 17.25
CA LYS A 10 6.80 21.86 17.02
C LYS A 10 5.45 21.58 16.36
N LYS A 11 4.39 22.29 16.76
CA LYS A 11 3.06 22.18 16.14
C LYS A 11 3.03 22.73 14.71
N THR A 12 3.72 23.86 14.47
CA THR A 12 3.88 24.42 13.11
C THR A 12 4.77 23.55 12.23
N SER A 13 5.79 22.88 12.77
CA SER A 13 6.60 21.93 11.99
C SER A 13 5.84 20.65 11.64
N ALA A 14 5.01 20.12 12.55
CA ALA A 14 4.16 18.96 12.27
C ALA A 14 3.10 19.28 11.21
N ALA A 15 2.40 20.41 11.33
CA ALA A 15 1.43 20.85 10.32
C ALA A 15 2.10 21.09 8.95
N ALA A 16 3.29 21.69 8.92
CA ALA A 16 4.05 21.87 7.68
C ALA A 16 4.50 20.53 7.08
N ALA A 17 4.94 19.57 7.90
CA ALA A 17 5.31 18.22 7.44
C ALA A 17 4.10 17.46 6.88
N THR A 18 2.94 17.59 7.52
CA THR A 18 1.65 17.08 7.04
C THR A 18 1.29 17.64 5.67
N THR A 19 1.33 18.97 5.51
CA THR A 19 1.06 19.61 4.20
C THR A 19 2.07 19.15 3.15
N ALA A 20 3.35 19.10 3.50
CA ALA A 20 4.41 18.63 2.60
C ALA A 20 4.19 17.17 2.17
N PHE A 21 3.76 16.28 3.08
CA PHE A 21 3.46 14.89 2.72
C PHE A 21 2.22 14.78 1.83
N SER A 22 1.17 15.56 2.10
CA SER A 22 -0.02 15.60 1.25
C SER A 22 0.31 16.04 -0.18
N GLU A 23 1.12 17.09 -0.33
CA GLU A 23 1.63 17.54 -1.64
C GLU A 23 2.50 16.48 -2.31
N PHE A 24 3.43 15.88 -1.56
CA PHE A 24 4.25 14.77 -2.04
C PHE A 24 3.38 13.61 -2.55
N TYR A 25 2.38 13.20 -1.77
CA TYR A 25 1.52 12.08 -2.11
C TYR A 25 0.71 12.35 -3.38
N ASN A 26 0.17 13.57 -3.53
CA ASN A 26 -0.55 13.97 -4.74
C ASN A 26 0.35 13.97 -5.98
N ASN A 27 1.60 14.42 -5.85
CA ASN A 27 2.59 14.34 -6.92
C ASN A 27 2.98 12.89 -7.23
N TRP A 28 3.16 12.07 -6.19
CA TRP A 28 3.50 10.66 -6.30
C TRP A 28 2.42 9.86 -7.04
N ILE A 29 1.15 10.01 -6.65
CA ILE A 29 0.04 9.31 -7.30
C ILE A 29 -0.19 9.84 -8.72
N SER A 30 -0.04 11.14 -8.95
CA SER A 30 -0.12 11.72 -10.30
C SER A 30 0.98 11.17 -11.22
N THR A 31 2.21 11.06 -10.72
CA THR A 31 3.34 10.46 -11.47
C THR A 31 3.06 8.98 -11.78
N LEU A 32 2.50 8.24 -10.81
CA LEU A 32 2.12 6.84 -11.00
C LEU A 32 1.10 6.69 -12.13
N THR A 33 0.02 7.48 -12.11
CA THR A 33 -1.12 7.32 -13.02
C THR A 33 -0.88 7.93 -14.41
N THR A 34 -0.17 9.06 -14.49
CA THR A 34 0.01 9.80 -15.76
C THR A 34 1.28 9.41 -16.50
N THR A 35 2.28 8.88 -15.81
CA THR A 35 3.61 8.64 -16.38
C THR A 35 4.01 7.17 -16.32
N LEU A 36 4.20 6.61 -15.11
CA LEU A 36 4.80 5.29 -14.95
C LEU A 36 3.89 4.15 -15.45
N LEU A 37 2.62 4.14 -15.03
CA LEU A 37 1.67 3.11 -15.44
C LEU A 37 1.43 3.12 -16.98
N PRO A 38 1.19 4.28 -17.64
CA PRO A 38 1.07 4.32 -19.10
C PRO A 38 2.36 3.92 -19.84
N GLN A 39 3.54 4.20 -19.29
CA GLN A 39 4.81 3.75 -19.87
C GLN A 39 4.95 2.24 -19.80
N LEU A 40 4.69 1.64 -18.63
CA LEU A 40 4.74 0.20 -18.44
C LEU A 40 3.74 -0.53 -19.34
N ARG A 41 2.50 -0.02 -19.42
CA ARG A 41 1.45 -0.56 -20.32
C ARG A 41 1.87 -0.55 -21.78
N ARG A 42 2.46 0.56 -22.26
CA ARG A 42 2.96 0.64 -23.64
C ARG A 42 4.05 -0.38 -23.92
N SER A 43 4.95 -0.60 -22.97
CA SER A 43 5.96 -1.66 -23.09
C SER A 43 5.36 -3.05 -23.09
N LEU A 44 4.40 -3.31 -22.20
CA LEU A 44 3.69 -4.59 -22.13
C LEU A 44 2.82 -4.86 -23.36
N SER A 45 2.34 -3.83 -24.07
CA SER A 45 1.63 -3.99 -25.34
C SER A 45 2.54 -4.09 -26.57
N SER A 46 3.83 -3.78 -26.43
CA SER A 46 4.76 -3.77 -27.56
C SER A 46 5.30 -5.16 -27.88
N THR A 47 5.16 -5.58 -29.13
CA THR A 47 5.65 -6.88 -29.63
C THR A 47 7.18 -7.00 -29.60
N SER A 48 7.91 -5.89 -29.56
CA SER A 48 9.38 -5.84 -29.69
C SER A 48 10.10 -5.21 -28.49
N VAL A 49 9.46 -5.13 -27.32
CA VAL A 49 10.12 -4.54 -26.14
C VAL A 49 11.35 -5.35 -25.74
N SER A 50 12.49 -4.67 -25.57
CA SER A 50 13.71 -5.30 -25.05
C SER A 50 13.52 -5.67 -23.57
N PRO A 51 13.93 -6.87 -23.13
CA PRO A 51 13.92 -7.25 -21.70
C PRO A 51 14.67 -6.24 -20.81
N SER A 52 15.74 -5.64 -21.33
CA SER A 52 16.53 -4.63 -20.61
C SER A 52 15.74 -3.35 -20.33
N LEU A 53 14.97 -2.88 -21.31
CA LEU A 53 14.10 -1.70 -21.16
C LEU A 53 12.96 -2.00 -20.18
N LEU A 54 12.39 -3.21 -20.23
CA LEU A 54 11.35 -3.62 -19.30
C LEU A 54 11.89 -3.70 -17.86
N SER A 55 13.12 -4.20 -17.67
CA SER A 55 13.80 -4.20 -16.36
C SER A 55 13.93 -2.79 -15.79
N ILE A 56 14.39 -1.82 -16.60
CA ILE A 56 14.50 -0.42 -16.19
C ILE A 56 13.14 0.14 -15.73
N GLN A 57 12.05 -0.23 -16.41
CA GLN A 57 10.71 0.21 -16.02
C GLN A 57 10.21 -0.45 -14.74
N VAL A 58 10.47 -1.76 -14.57
CA VAL A 58 10.17 -2.50 -13.33
C VAL A 58 10.94 -1.89 -12.14
N GLU A 59 12.23 -1.60 -12.31
CA GLU A 59 13.06 -0.96 -11.30
C GLU A 59 12.57 0.46 -10.98
N GLY A 60 12.23 1.25 -11.99
CA GLY A 60 11.66 2.58 -11.82
C GLY A 60 10.33 2.57 -11.04
N MET A 61 9.45 1.62 -11.35
CA MET A 61 8.19 1.40 -10.62
C MET A 61 8.45 0.98 -9.16
N HIS A 62 9.36 0.03 -8.94
CA HIS A 62 9.74 -0.41 -7.60
C HIS A 62 10.30 0.74 -6.76
N HIS A 63 11.24 1.52 -7.32
CA HIS A 63 11.80 2.71 -6.67
C HIS A 63 10.71 3.74 -6.35
N HIS A 64 9.73 3.92 -7.25
CA HIS A 64 8.59 4.81 -7.00
C HIS A 64 7.80 4.40 -5.75
N PHE A 65 7.47 3.12 -5.59
CA PHE A 65 6.82 2.61 -4.37
C PHE A 65 7.71 2.71 -3.13
N GLN A 66 9.01 2.43 -3.25
CA GLN A 66 9.95 2.59 -2.14
C GLN A 66 10.02 4.04 -1.64
N SER A 67 10.06 5.01 -2.56
CA SER A 67 10.09 6.43 -2.23
C SER A 67 8.84 6.88 -1.47
N TYR A 68 7.67 6.34 -1.81
CA TYR A 68 6.42 6.61 -1.08
C TYR A 68 6.50 6.12 0.36
N TYR A 69 6.90 4.87 0.58
CA TYR A 69 7.02 4.34 1.94
C TYR A 69 8.11 5.03 2.75
N ALA A 70 9.21 5.47 2.13
CA ALA A 70 10.24 6.25 2.80
C ALA A 70 9.75 7.65 3.21
N ALA A 71 8.94 8.29 2.37
CA ALA A 71 8.30 9.55 2.71
C ALA A 71 7.23 9.38 3.79
N LEU A 72 6.48 8.26 3.76
CA LEU A 72 5.48 7.95 4.78
C LEU A 72 6.12 7.66 6.15
N ASP A 73 7.30 7.04 6.18
CA ASP A 73 8.09 6.88 7.41
C ASP A 73 8.48 8.25 8.01
N GLN A 74 8.89 9.19 7.17
CA GLN A 74 9.21 10.57 7.59
C GLN A 74 7.98 11.33 8.10
N ALA A 75 6.84 11.17 7.41
CA ALA A 75 5.57 11.74 7.84
C ALA A 75 5.12 11.18 9.19
N ALA A 76 5.27 9.86 9.39
CA ALA A 76 4.96 9.22 10.66
C ALA A 76 5.84 9.74 11.79
N ALA A 77 7.14 9.90 11.55
CA ALA A 77 8.07 10.48 12.53
C ALA A 77 7.73 11.93 12.92
N ALA A 78 7.07 12.69 12.02
CA ALA A 78 6.58 14.03 12.32
C ALA A 78 5.23 14.00 13.08
N ASP A 79 4.28 13.18 12.60
CA ASP A 79 2.96 12.99 13.22
C ASP A 79 2.33 11.64 12.79
N ALA A 80 2.49 10.62 13.64
CA ALA A 80 1.92 9.30 13.40
C ALA A 80 0.39 9.30 13.41
N ALA A 81 -0.26 10.20 14.15
CA ALA A 81 -1.72 10.25 14.18
C ALA A 81 -2.26 10.69 12.82
N HIS A 82 -1.58 11.64 12.16
CA HIS A 82 -1.96 12.07 10.82
C HIS A 82 -1.77 10.96 9.76
N CYS A 83 -0.82 10.03 9.97
CA CYS A 83 -0.70 8.84 9.13
C CYS A 83 -1.82 7.82 9.35
N LEU A 84 -2.28 7.65 10.60
CA LEU A 84 -3.40 6.75 10.92
C LEU A 84 -4.75 7.32 10.49
N TYR A 85 -4.88 8.65 10.41
CA TYR A 85 -6.08 9.36 9.99
C TYR A 85 -5.77 10.39 8.89
N PRO A 86 -5.41 9.92 7.68
CA PRO A 86 -4.84 10.77 6.65
C PRO A 86 -5.88 11.64 5.94
N GLU A 87 -5.61 12.94 5.88
CA GLU A 87 -6.46 13.89 5.16
C GLU A 87 -6.22 13.84 3.64
N TRP A 88 -5.02 13.45 3.21
CA TRP A 88 -4.63 13.33 1.79
C TRP A 88 -5.25 12.13 1.07
N ARG A 89 -5.90 11.22 1.81
CA ARG A 89 -6.60 10.05 1.28
C ARG A 89 -8.06 10.37 1.08
N ASN A 90 -8.61 9.93 -0.03
CA ASN A 90 -10.01 10.17 -0.38
C ASN A 90 -10.95 9.22 0.38
N SER A 91 -12.26 9.45 0.25
CA SER A 91 -13.30 8.69 0.95
C SER A 91 -13.38 7.21 0.55
N LEU A 92 -13.05 6.86 -0.69
CA LEU A 92 -12.98 5.46 -1.14
C LEU A 92 -11.79 4.71 -0.56
N GLU A 93 -10.69 5.41 -0.31
CA GLU A 93 -9.44 4.81 0.15
C GLU A 93 -9.41 4.52 1.64
N ARG A 94 -9.93 5.47 2.43
CA ARG A 94 -9.85 5.45 3.90
C ARG A 94 -10.31 4.13 4.53
N PRO A 95 -11.40 3.47 4.08
CA PRO A 95 -11.84 2.20 4.66
C PRO A 95 -10.84 1.05 4.53
N PHE A 96 -9.93 1.12 3.55
CA PHE A 96 -8.96 0.05 3.25
C PHE A 96 -7.58 0.29 3.88
N LEU A 97 -7.42 1.38 4.63
CA LEU A 97 -6.15 1.72 5.27
C LEU A 97 -5.94 0.90 6.54
N TRP A 98 -4.71 0.42 6.70
CA TRP A 98 -4.23 -0.32 7.85
C TRP A 98 -2.85 0.21 8.20
N LEU A 99 -2.64 0.84 9.36
CA LEU A 99 -1.31 1.36 9.73
C LEU A 99 -0.68 2.25 8.64
N GLY A 100 -1.40 3.29 8.21
CA GLY A 100 -0.91 4.33 7.31
C GLY A 100 -1.11 4.09 5.80
N ASP A 101 -1.31 2.84 5.35
CA ASP A 101 -1.50 2.53 3.93
C ASP A 101 -2.28 1.21 3.75
N PHE A 102 -2.44 0.71 2.51
CA PHE A 102 -3.11 -0.57 2.26
C PHE A 102 -2.46 -1.76 2.99
N HIS A 103 -3.25 -2.80 3.23
CA HIS A 103 -2.80 -4.00 3.92
C HIS A 103 -1.71 -4.75 3.11
N PRO A 104 -0.61 -5.25 3.70
CA PRO A 104 0.47 -5.92 2.96
C PRO A 104 0.04 -7.21 2.23
N TYR A 105 -1.02 -7.89 2.70
CA TYR A 105 -1.68 -8.98 1.95
C TYR A 105 -2.21 -8.56 0.57
N LEU A 106 -2.35 -7.26 0.27
CA LEU A 106 -2.67 -6.79 -1.07
C LEU A 106 -1.72 -7.40 -2.11
N PHE A 107 -0.42 -7.41 -1.82
CA PHE A 107 0.58 -7.91 -2.76
C PHE A 107 0.44 -9.40 -2.99
N THR A 108 0.27 -10.21 -1.94
CA THR A 108 0.12 -11.66 -2.08
C THR A 108 -1.24 -12.05 -2.64
N ASN A 109 -2.31 -11.33 -2.32
CA ASN A 109 -3.64 -11.60 -2.88
C ASN A 109 -3.68 -11.30 -4.38
N LEU A 110 -3.07 -10.19 -4.82
CA LEU A 110 -2.90 -9.91 -6.25
C LEU A 110 -2.03 -10.99 -6.90
N LEU A 111 -0.95 -11.40 -6.24
CA LEU A 111 -0.09 -12.46 -6.75
C LEU A 111 -0.83 -13.78 -6.92
N ARG A 112 -1.65 -14.19 -5.95
CA ARG A 112 -2.51 -15.37 -5.99
C ARG A 112 -3.52 -15.31 -7.12
N SER A 113 -4.11 -14.14 -7.39
CA SER A 113 -5.05 -14.03 -8.52
C SER A 113 -4.42 -14.41 -9.86
N PHE A 114 -3.11 -14.20 -10.05
CA PHE A 114 -2.42 -14.67 -11.26
C PHE A 114 -2.13 -16.18 -11.29
N LEU A 115 -2.07 -16.83 -10.12
CA LEU A 115 -1.80 -18.26 -9.98
C LEU A 115 -3.11 -19.06 -10.10
N ASP A 116 -4.16 -18.61 -9.41
CA ASP A 116 -5.47 -19.28 -9.35
C ASP A 116 -6.20 -19.24 -10.71
N ASP A 117 -6.01 -18.17 -11.50
CA ASP A 117 -6.54 -18.06 -12.89
C ASP A 117 -6.03 -19.20 -13.81
N GLN A 118 -4.99 -19.95 -13.42
CA GLN A 118 -4.45 -21.08 -14.19
C GLN A 118 -5.07 -22.42 -13.76
N ASP A 119 -5.30 -22.64 -12.47
CA ASP A 119 -5.80 -23.92 -11.94
C ASP A 119 -7.22 -24.22 -12.44
N SER A 120 -8.04 -23.19 -12.71
CA SER A 120 -9.36 -23.35 -13.33
C SER A 120 -9.33 -23.81 -14.79
N SER A 121 -8.16 -23.82 -15.45
CA SER A 121 -8.02 -24.24 -16.85
C SER A 121 -7.56 -25.69 -17.03
N GLU A 122 -7.18 -26.38 -15.95
CA GLU A 122 -6.70 -27.78 -16.00
C GLU A 122 -7.75 -28.81 -15.51
N GLU A 123 -8.90 -28.37 -14.95
CA GLU A 123 -9.95 -29.27 -14.43
C GLU A 123 -11.29 -29.28 -15.21
N GLU A 124 -11.45 -28.50 -16.28
CA GLU A 124 -12.70 -28.52 -17.07
C GLU A 124 -12.56 -29.28 -18.39
N ASP A 125 -12.73 -30.59 -18.29
CA ASP A 125 -13.12 -31.48 -19.38
C ASP A 125 -14.64 -31.34 -19.65
N ASN A 126 -15.13 -30.10 -19.78
CA ASN A 126 -16.55 -29.83 -20.02
C ASN A 126 -16.77 -28.62 -20.95
N ASP A 127 -17.62 -28.84 -21.96
CA ASP A 127 -17.76 -28.03 -23.16
C ASP A 127 -18.40 -26.64 -22.95
N ASP A 128 -17.69 -25.66 -22.38
CA ASP A 128 -18.09 -24.24 -22.49
C ASP A 128 -17.21 -23.47 -23.49
N TYR A 129 -17.66 -23.46 -24.75
CA TYR A 129 -17.04 -22.78 -25.89
C TYR A 129 -16.92 -21.25 -25.72
N ASN A 130 -17.48 -20.67 -24.66
CA ASN A 130 -17.59 -19.22 -24.48
C ASN A 130 -16.52 -18.63 -23.53
N SER A 131 -16.04 -19.40 -22.55
CA SER A 131 -14.98 -18.95 -21.61
C SER A 131 -13.61 -18.86 -22.29
N SER A 132 -13.26 -19.85 -23.13
CA SER A 132 -11.99 -19.86 -23.86
C SER A 132 -11.90 -18.74 -24.90
N ALA A 133 -13.03 -18.35 -25.51
CA ALA A 133 -13.05 -17.27 -26.51
C ALA A 133 -12.69 -15.90 -25.89
N ALA A 134 -13.11 -15.61 -24.65
CA ALA A 134 -12.77 -14.37 -23.97
C ALA A 134 -11.27 -14.33 -23.56
N ALA A 135 -10.75 -15.45 -23.03
CA ALA A 135 -9.33 -15.58 -22.69
C ALA A 135 -8.43 -15.54 -23.95
N VAL A 136 -8.83 -16.21 -25.03
CA VAL A 136 -8.15 -16.16 -26.33
C VAL A 136 -8.22 -14.75 -26.93
N LYS A 137 -9.35 -14.04 -26.83
CA LYS A 137 -9.50 -12.66 -27.32
C LYS A 137 -8.70 -11.65 -26.49
N ALA A 138 -8.58 -11.86 -25.17
CA ALA A 138 -7.70 -11.08 -24.30
C ALA A 138 -6.20 -11.38 -24.56
N ALA A 139 -5.87 -12.61 -24.93
CA ALA A 139 -4.52 -13.02 -25.31
C ALA A 139 -4.12 -12.54 -26.72
N LEU A 140 -5.07 -12.48 -27.67
CA LEU A 140 -4.84 -12.05 -29.05
C LEU A 140 -4.37 -10.59 -29.17
N GLY A 141 -4.61 -9.76 -28.15
CA GLY A 141 -4.16 -8.36 -28.11
C GLY A 141 -2.85 -8.11 -27.34
N LYS A 142 -2.27 -9.13 -26.69
CA LYS A 142 -1.07 -8.98 -25.83
C LYS A 142 0.13 -9.72 -26.44
N PRO A 143 1.36 -9.16 -26.37
CA PRO A 143 2.58 -9.89 -26.71
C PRO A 143 2.67 -11.22 -25.96
N TRP A 144 3.17 -12.26 -26.63
CA TRP A 144 3.12 -13.62 -26.10
C TRP A 144 3.79 -13.75 -24.72
N HIS A 145 4.89 -13.04 -24.47
CA HIS A 145 5.62 -13.09 -23.19
C HIS A 145 4.75 -12.59 -22.03
N VAL A 146 3.87 -11.63 -22.29
CA VAL A 146 2.94 -11.07 -21.32
C VAL A 146 1.75 -12.00 -21.11
N ALA A 147 1.22 -12.57 -22.20
CA ALA A 147 0.09 -13.49 -22.15
C ALA A 147 0.42 -14.81 -21.43
N VAL A 148 1.67 -15.26 -21.49
CA VAL A 148 2.12 -16.51 -20.86
C VAL A 148 2.94 -16.29 -19.58
N ALA A 149 3.12 -15.06 -19.12
CA ALA A 149 4.00 -14.73 -17.99
C ALA A 149 3.69 -15.55 -16.73
N TRP A 150 2.41 -15.84 -16.50
CA TRP A 150 1.93 -16.57 -15.33
C TRP A 150 1.50 -18.02 -15.64
N ARG A 151 1.67 -18.49 -16.89
CA ARG A 151 1.36 -19.88 -17.23
C ARG A 151 2.39 -20.81 -16.60
N SER A 152 1.90 -21.86 -15.95
CA SER A 152 2.71 -22.91 -15.30
C SER A 152 3.80 -22.31 -14.37
N PRO A 153 3.40 -21.63 -13.28
CA PRO A 153 4.33 -21.01 -12.35
C PRO A 153 5.33 -22.03 -11.79
N SER A 154 6.58 -21.59 -11.58
CA SER A 154 7.62 -22.48 -11.07
C SER A 154 7.34 -22.88 -9.62
N LYS A 155 7.73 -24.10 -9.23
CA LYS A 155 7.62 -24.54 -7.82
C LYS A 155 8.38 -23.62 -6.85
N ASP A 156 9.48 -23.04 -7.31
CA ASP A 156 10.25 -22.06 -6.54
C ASP A 156 9.43 -20.78 -6.29
N LEU A 157 8.79 -20.23 -7.33
CA LEU A 157 7.90 -19.08 -7.20
C LEU A 157 6.77 -19.37 -6.21
N THR A 158 6.04 -20.47 -6.36
CA THR A 158 4.94 -20.83 -5.45
C THR A 158 5.44 -20.99 -4.02
N SER A 159 6.57 -21.67 -3.80
CA SER A 159 7.18 -21.82 -2.48
C SER A 159 7.61 -20.47 -1.88
N LYS A 160 8.09 -19.52 -2.69
CA LYS A 160 8.40 -18.17 -2.24
C LYS A 160 7.15 -17.41 -1.84
N VAL A 161 6.05 -17.51 -2.59
CA VAL A 161 4.76 -16.91 -2.21
C VAL A 161 4.28 -17.46 -0.87
N ASP A 162 4.31 -18.79 -0.68
CA ASP A 162 3.94 -19.43 0.58
C ASP A 162 4.80 -18.94 1.76
N GLN A 163 6.10 -18.75 1.53
CA GLN A 163 7.04 -18.25 2.54
C GLN A 163 6.71 -16.80 2.94
N ILE A 164 6.44 -15.94 1.95
CA ILE A 164 6.04 -14.53 2.18
C ILE A 164 4.74 -14.49 3.00
N GLU A 165 3.73 -15.29 2.62
CA GLU A 165 2.45 -15.36 3.33
C GLU A 165 2.58 -15.89 4.76
N CYS A 166 3.44 -16.89 4.99
CA CYS A 166 3.75 -17.37 6.33
C CYS A 166 4.37 -16.26 7.20
N GLY A 167 5.30 -15.48 6.63
CA GLY A 167 5.87 -14.30 7.29
C GLY A 167 4.80 -13.27 7.64
N LEU A 168 3.92 -12.95 6.70
CA LEU A 168 2.79 -12.03 6.92
C LEU A 168 1.87 -12.52 8.05
N ARG A 169 1.60 -13.82 8.13
CA ARG A 169 0.73 -14.43 9.16
C ARG A 169 1.26 -14.24 10.58
N LEU A 170 2.58 -14.08 10.72
CA LEU A 170 3.23 -13.78 12.00
C LEU A 170 3.30 -12.27 12.26
N MET A 171 3.69 -11.49 11.25
CA MET A 171 4.00 -10.06 11.42
C MET A 171 2.75 -9.19 11.52
N VAL A 172 1.73 -9.44 10.70
CA VAL A 172 0.51 -8.62 10.67
C VAL A 172 -0.22 -8.63 12.01
N PRO A 173 -0.51 -9.80 12.64
CA PRO A 173 -1.16 -9.81 13.95
C PRO A 173 -0.30 -9.17 15.05
N ALA A 174 1.02 -9.33 14.98
CA ALA A 174 1.94 -8.74 15.95
C ALA A 174 1.91 -7.20 15.89
N LEU A 175 1.95 -6.61 14.68
CA LEU A 175 1.83 -5.16 14.50
C LEU A 175 0.45 -4.64 14.93
N ALA A 176 -0.62 -5.36 14.59
CA ALA A 176 -1.96 -4.99 15.02
C ALA A 176 -2.12 -5.05 16.55
N ALA A 177 -1.52 -6.04 17.22
CA ALA A 177 -1.51 -6.12 18.68
C ALA A 177 -0.72 -4.98 19.31
N ARG A 178 0.44 -4.62 18.76
CA ARG A 178 1.23 -3.47 19.22
C ARG A 178 0.45 -2.17 19.12
N LEU A 179 -0.23 -1.92 17.99
CA LEU A 179 -1.11 -0.75 17.84
C LEU A 179 -2.18 -0.71 18.94
N ARG A 180 -2.93 -1.82 19.11
CA ARG A 180 -4.00 -1.90 20.10
C ARG A 180 -3.47 -1.66 21.52
N HIS A 181 -2.31 -2.22 21.85
CA HIS A 181 -1.69 -2.00 23.16
C HIS A 181 -1.26 -0.55 23.35
N ALA A 182 -0.66 0.09 22.34
CA ALA A 182 -0.29 1.51 22.40
C ALA A 182 -1.52 2.41 22.60
N GLN A 183 -2.58 2.18 21.82
CA GLN A 183 -3.85 2.90 21.96
C GLN A 183 -4.50 2.67 23.33
N ALA A 184 -4.54 1.43 23.81
CA ALA A 184 -5.12 1.10 25.12
C ALA A 184 -4.34 1.77 26.27
N ARG A 185 -3.00 1.78 26.20
CA ARG A 185 -2.17 2.48 27.18
C ARG A 185 -2.38 4.00 27.10
N PHE A 186 -2.47 4.57 25.91
CA PHE A 186 -2.78 5.99 25.73
C PHE A 186 -4.12 6.35 26.40
N VAL A 187 -5.20 5.64 26.06
CA VAL A 187 -6.54 5.88 26.63
C VAL A 187 -6.56 5.72 28.15
N LYS A 188 -5.92 4.66 28.67
CA LYS A 188 -5.84 4.42 30.11
C LYS A 188 -5.16 5.58 30.85
N ARG A 189 -4.06 6.09 30.31
CA ARG A 189 -3.29 7.19 30.94
C ARG A 189 -4.06 8.51 30.88
N VAL A 190 -4.57 8.87 29.70
CA VAL A 190 -5.39 10.08 29.53
C VAL A 190 -6.62 10.05 30.44
N GLY A 191 -7.31 8.91 30.52
CA GLY A 191 -8.47 8.74 31.40
C GLY A 191 -8.14 8.80 32.89
N ALA A 192 -6.98 8.30 33.32
CA ALA A 192 -6.55 8.37 34.72
C ALA A 192 -6.15 9.80 35.14
N GLU A 193 -5.61 10.60 34.22
CA GLU A 193 -5.04 11.91 34.50
C GLU A 193 -6.05 13.06 34.34
N TRP A 194 -7.10 12.90 33.52
CA TRP A 194 -8.20 13.88 33.42
C TRP A 194 -8.96 14.12 34.73
N GLY A 195 -8.82 13.24 35.73
CA GLY A 195 -9.43 13.39 37.05
C GLY A 195 -8.64 14.19 38.08
N ILE A 196 -7.39 14.61 37.82
CA ILE A 196 -6.49 15.17 38.84
C ILE A 196 -5.89 16.52 38.40
N ASN A 197 -6.12 17.55 39.22
CA ASN A 197 -5.74 18.96 39.02
C ASN A 197 -4.29 19.20 38.51
N ALA A 198 -4.19 20.08 37.51
CA ALA A 198 -3.14 21.02 37.04
C ALA A 198 -1.61 20.84 37.30
N GLY A 199 -1.14 19.91 38.14
CA GLY A 199 0.29 19.69 38.45
C GLY A 199 0.95 18.52 37.69
N VAL A 200 0.15 17.66 37.04
CA VAL A 200 0.58 16.38 36.42
C VAL A 200 0.98 16.54 34.95
N LYS A 201 0.90 17.76 34.40
CA LYS A 201 1.05 18.04 32.96
C LYS A 201 2.33 17.47 32.33
N ALA A 202 3.46 17.51 33.03
CA ALA A 202 4.74 17.01 32.51
C ALA A 202 4.79 15.47 32.42
N ALA A 203 4.20 14.76 33.38
CA ALA A 203 4.11 13.29 33.35
C ALA A 203 3.13 12.80 32.28
N VAL A 204 2.01 13.51 32.11
CA VAL A 204 1.05 13.31 31.01
C VAL A 204 1.75 13.49 29.66
N GLU A 205 2.55 14.55 29.52
CA GLU A 205 3.29 14.87 28.29
C GLU A 205 4.35 13.81 27.96
N GLU A 206 5.12 13.34 28.95
CA GLU A 206 6.13 12.29 28.75
C GLU A 206 5.48 10.95 28.38
N ALA A 207 4.40 10.58 29.07
CA ALA A 207 3.68 9.35 28.79
C ALA A 207 2.98 9.38 27.43
N MET A 208 2.46 10.54 27.02
CA MET A 208 1.92 10.76 25.68
C MET A 208 3.03 10.62 24.62
N ALA A 209 4.21 11.17 24.86
CA ALA A 209 5.33 11.06 23.93
C ALA A 209 5.75 9.60 23.73
N ALA A 210 5.84 8.80 24.80
CA ALA A 210 6.21 7.38 24.70
C ALA A 210 5.21 6.54 23.89
N GLU A 211 3.90 6.80 24.04
CA GLU A 211 2.90 6.09 23.21
C GLU A 211 2.89 6.59 21.77
N MET A 212 3.11 7.88 21.53
CA MET A 212 3.26 8.42 20.18
C MET A 212 4.49 7.80 19.48
N ASP A 213 5.62 7.65 20.18
CA ASP A 213 6.81 6.99 19.63
C ASP A 213 6.55 5.51 19.28
N GLU A 214 5.77 4.78 20.09
CA GLU A 214 5.34 3.42 19.73
C GLU A 214 4.44 3.41 18.49
N LEU A 215 3.52 4.39 18.35
CA LEU A 215 2.70 4.52 17.14
C LEU A 215 3.56 4.79 15.89
N VAL A 216 4.58 5.65 16.01
CA VAL A 216 5.57 5.87 14.94
C VAL A 216 6.24 4.54 14.58
N GLY A 217 6.74 3.81 15.58
CA GLY A 217 7.42 2.53 15.38
C GLY A 217 6.53 1.50 14.67
N VAL A 218 5.27 1.38 15.06
CA VAL A 218 4.31 0.45 14.43
C VAL A 218 4.04 0.82 12.97
N VAL A 219 3.89 2.11 12.64
CA VAL A 219 3.68 2.56 11.25
C VAL A 219 4.93 2.30 10.40
N VAL A 220 6.12 2.64 10.91
CA VAL A 220 7.40 2.41 10.21
C VAL A 220 7.64 0.92 9.98
N ASP A 221 7.36 0.06 10.97
CA ASP A 221 7.49 -1.39 10.79
C ASP A 221 6.48 -1.96 9.80
N ALA A 222 5.25 -1.41 9.75
CA ALA A 222 4.26 -1.79 8.75
C ALA A 222 4.71 -1.40 7.33
N ASN A 223 5.29 -0.21 7.15
CA ASN A 223 5.85 0.23 5.88
C ASN A 223 7.07 -0.60 5.47
N ARG A 224 7.94 -0.95 6.43
CA ARG A 224 9.05 -1.87 6.20
C ARG A 224 8.56 -3.23 5.73
N LEU A 225 7.49 -3.77 6.33
CA LEU A 225 6.87 -5.02 5.91
C LEU A 225 6.36 -4.94 4.46
N ARG A 226 5.65 -3.87 4.09
CA ARG A 226 5.20 -3.64 2.70
C ARG A 226 6.35 -3.61 1.70
N ARG A 227 7.41 -2.86 2.02
CA ARG A 227 8.61 -2.78 1.18
C ARG A 227 9.29 -4.15 1.03
N SER A 228 9.41 -4.91 2.11
CA SER A 228 10.01 -6.25 2.08
C SER A 228 9.20 -7.18 1.19
N VAL A 229 7.88 -7.27 1.41
CA VAL A 229 7.00 -8.14 0.63
C VAL A 229 7.06 -7.78 -0.86
N LEU A 230 6.99 -6.49 -1.19
CA LEU A 230 7.10 -6.05 -2.58
C LEU A 230 8.45 -6.46 -3.19
N ALA A 231 9.56 -6.22 -2.48
CA ALA A 231 10.89 -6.62 -2.95
C ALA A 231 11.05 -8.14 -3.09
N ASP A 232 10.51 -8.91 -2.16
CA ASP A 232 10.54 -10.39 -2.17
C ASP A 232 9.77 -10.94 -3.37
N VAL A 233 8.58 -10.39 -3.67
CA VAL A 233 7.80 -10.74 -4.87
C VAL A 233 8.58 -10.41 -6.15
N LEU A 234 9.17 -9.22 -6.25
CA LEU A 234 9.93 -8.81 -7.44
C LEU A 234 11.20 -9.66 -7.63
N THR A 235 11.80 -10.14 -6.56
CA THR A 235 12.98 -11.02 -6.62
C THR A 235 12.61 -12.45 -7.03
N ALA A 236 11.42 -12.92 -6.64
CA ALA A 236 10.92 -14.25 -6.98
C ALA A 236 10.35 -14.35 -8.41
N THR A 237 10.12 -13.23 -9.09
CA THR A 237 9.45 -13.17 -10.39
C THR A 237 10.42 -12.88 -11.53
N SER A 238 10.11 -13.40 -12.72
CA SER A 238 10.78 -12.95 -13.96
C SER A 238 10.42 -11.49 -14.27
N VAL A 239 11.20 -10.82 -15.12
CA VAL A 239 10.95 -9.41 -15.50
C VAL A 239 9.54 -9.18 -16.08
N TYR A 240 9.00 -10.15 -16.81
CA TYR A 240 7.64 -10.06 -17.39
C TYR A 240 6.56 -10.26 -16.32
N GLN A 241 6.75 -11.22 -15.42
CA GLN A 241 5.86 -11.42 -14.26
C GLN A 241 5.86 -10.18 -13.36
N ALA A 242 7.04 -9.67 -13.01
CA ALA A 242 7.21 -8.45 -12.22
C ALA A 242 6.51 -7.25 -12.87
N ALA A 243 6.65 -7.08 -14.19
CA ALA A 243 5.98 -6.00 -14.92
C ALA A 243 4.45 -6.13 -14.88
N VAL A 244 3.89 -7.31 -15.14
CA VAL A 244 2.44 -7.53 -15.07
C VAL A 244 1.91 -7.35 -13.64
N PHE A 245 2.65 -7.85 -12.65
CA PHE A 245 2.32 -7.68 -11.25
C PHE A 245 2.31 -6.20 -10.84
N LEU A 246 3.35 -5.44 -11.19
CA LEU A 246 3.43 -4.00 -10.91
C LEU A 246 2.37 -3.20 -11.66
N GLU A 247 2.01 -3.61 -12.88
CA GLU A 247 0.87 -3.01 -13.59
C GLU A 247 -0.43 -3.18 -12.78
N ALA A 248 -0.68 -4.37 -12.22
CA ALA A 248 -1.86 -4.63 -11.42
C ALA A 248 -1.84 -3.87 -10.07
N VAL A 249 -0.69 -3.83 -9.39
CA VAL A 249 -0.53 -3.04 -8.16
C VAL A 249 -0.77 -1.55 -8.45
N ALA A 250 -0.13 -1.00 -9.48
CA ALA A 250 -0.33 0.40 -9.87
C ALA A 250 -1.78 0.67 -10.32
N GLY A 251 -2.39 -0.27 -11.03
CA GLY A 251 -3.80 -0.23 -11.43
C GLY A 251 -4.74 -0.21 -10.24
N PHE A 252 -4.47 -0.99 -9.19
CA PHE A 252 -5.24 -0.97 -7.94
C PHE A 252 -5.20 0.41 -7.29
N PHE A 253 -4.01 1.01 -7.13
CA PHE A 253 -3.87 2.37 -6.59
C PHE A 253 -4.56 3.43 -7.47
N ALA A 254 -4.42 3.31 -8.79
CA ALA A 254 -5.05 4.21 -9.75
C ALA A 254 -6.58 4.11 -9.72
N GLY A 255 -7.14 2.91 -9.49
CA GLY A 255 -8.59 2.67 -9.46
C GLY A 255 -9.30 3.45 -8.35
N PHE A 256 -8.66 3.65 -7.19
CA PHE A 256 -9.18 4.49 -6.12
C PHE A 256 -9.25 5.98 -6.46
N ARG A 257 -8.69 6.40 -7.61
CA ARG A 257 -8.74 7.77 -8.12
C ARG A 257 -9.77 7.97 -9.22
N ASP A 258 -10.60 6.97 -9.52
CA ASP A 258 -11.66 7.13 -10.49
C ASP A 258 -12.68 8.19 -10.03
N GLU A 259 -12.75 9.30 -10.76
CA GLU A 259 -13.57 10.46 -10.38
C GLU A 259 -15.06 10.13 -10.34
N LYS A 260 -15.51 9.21 -11.21
CA LYS A 260 -16.91 8.80 -11.27
C LYS A 260 -17.27 7.98 -10.03
N LEU A 261 -16.49 6.96 -9.70
CA LEU A 261 -16.67 6.15 -8.50
C LEU A 261 -16.58 7.00 -7.24
N LEU A 262 -15.63 7.94 -7.18
CA LEU A 262 -15.50 8.86 -6.05
C LEU A 262 -16.74 9.72 -5.87
N LYS A 263 -17.29 10.25 -6.97
CA LYS A 263 -18.51 11.04 -6.93
C LYS A 263 -19.70 10.21 -6.45
N GLU A 264 -19.90 9.04 -7.04
CA GLU A 264 -20.97 8.11 -6.66
C GLU A 264 -20.91 7.74 -5.17
N PHE A 265 -19.72 7.39 -4.67
CA PHE A 265 -19.52 7.06 -3.26
C PHE A 265 -19.81 8.23 -2.31
N ASN A 266 -19.39 9.45 -2.67
CA ASN A 266 -19.67 10.64 -1.89
C ASN A 266 -21.16 11.02 -1.89
N ASP A 267 -21.89 10.66 -2.93
CA ASP A 267 -23.32 10.94 -3.05
C ASP A 267 -24.18 9.88 -2.31
N CYS A 268 -23.70 8.65 -2.14
CA CYS A 268 -24.38 7.62 -1.31
C CYS A 268 -24.64 8.07 0.13
N GLY A 269 -23.73 8.85 0.72
CA GLY A 269 -23.87 9.36 2.09
C GLY A 269 -24.88 10.51 2.24
N LYS A 270 -25.32 11.12 1.14
CA LYS A 270 -26.23 12.29 1.16
C LYS A 270 -27.70 11.93 0.99
N ASN A 271 -28.01 10.69 0.60
CA ASN A 271 -29.37 10.22 0.33
C ASN A 271 -29.97 9.41 1.50
N ILE A 272 -29.39 9.51 2.70
CA ILE A 272 -29.83 8.78 3.90
C ILE A 272 -30.63 9.69 4.87
N ASP A 273 -30.85 10.96 4.50
CA ASP A 273 -31.69 11.90 5.26
C ASP A 273 -33.13 12.01 4.69
#